data_AF-A0A820HSZ0-F1
#
_entry.id   AF-A0A820HSZ0-F1
#
_cell.length_a   1.000
_cell.length_b   1.000
_cell.length_c   1.000
_cell.angle_alpha   90.00
_cell.angle_beta   90.00
_cell.angle_gamma   90.00
#
_symmetry.space_group_name_H-M   'P 1'
#
loop_
_entity.id
_entity.type
_entity.pdbx_description
1 polymer ?
#
loop_
_entity_poly.entity_id
_entity_poly.type
_entity_poly.pdbx_seq_one_letter_code
_entity_poly.pdbx_strand_id
1 'polypeptide(L)'
;MYFILNQILKTKDQEKLRPWFKYLKLFLTALVKIPCAPAQTVWRGIRADISSEFKPRNDVIWWAFSSCTMTLPVLESNAYLGNTGARTLFSIEILNGRNIRSHSQFNKEDEILLLPGTCMEVQSKLPVQCGIPIVHLKQKVPDKTLLELPFKGAHLYPKQEPSWYRRKRFFVPISLLAVLAVVAVVLSAVFATRSSPIHSQNIT
;
A
#
# COMPACT_ATOMS: atom_id res chain seq x y z
N MET A 1 -10.89 -6.02 22.26
CA MET A 1 -11.63 -6.48 21.06
C MET A 1 -10.69 -7.03 19.98
N TYR A 2 -9.83 -6.19 19.39
CA TYR A 2 -8.89 -6.56 18.30
C TYR A 2 -8.02 -7.79 18.60
N PHE A 3 -7.42 -7.84 19.79
CA PHE A 3 -6.56 -8.96 20.21
C PHE A 3 -7.29 -10.31 20.21
N ILE A 4 -8.48 -10.38 20.82
CA ILE A 4 -9.26 -11.61 20.96
C ILE A 4 -9.70 -12.12 19.58
N LEU A 5 -10.22 -11.24 18.74
CA LEU A 5 -10.62 -11.60 17.38
C LEU A 5 -9.44 -12.16 16.57
N ASN A 6 -8.28 -11.51 16.64
CA ASN A 6 -7.08 -11.97 15.92
C ASN A 6 -6.54 -13.31 16.44
N GLN A 7 -6.68 -13.61 17.74
CA GLN A 7 -6.36 -14.93 18.27
C GLN A 7 -7.30 -15.99 17.68
N ILE A 8 -8.61 -15.74 17.69
CA ILE A 8 -9.61 -16.68 17.16
C ILE A 8 -9.37 -16.93 15.67
N LEU A 9 -9.12 -15.87 14.88
CA LEU A 9 -8.84 -15.98 13.44
C LEU A 9 -7.64 -16.90 13.13
N LYS A 10 -6.63 -16.96 14.01
CA LYS A 10 -5.48 -17.86 13.85
C LYS A 10 -5.78 -19.32 14.16
N THR A 11 -6.74 -19.58 15.06
CA THR A 11 -7.08 -20.95 15.49
C THR A 11 -7.88 -21.76 14.46
N LYS A 12 -8.42 -21.12 13.42
CA LYS A 12 -9.29 -21.72 12.39
C LYS A 12 -10.55 -22.42 12.94
N ASP A 13 -10.91 -22.14 14.19
CA ASP A 13 -12.09 -22.67 14.87
C ASP A 13 -13.32 -21.83 14.48
N GLN A 14 -14.19 -22.39 13.63
CA GLN A 14 -15.35 -21.68 13.11
C GLN A 14 -16.41 -21.40 14.19
N GLU A 15 -16.55 -22.28 15.17
CA GLU A 15 -17.54 -22.12 16.25
C GLU A 15 -17.15 -20.96 17.15
N LYS A 16 -15.85 -20.80 17.45
CA LYS A 16 -15.35 -19.62 18.19
C LYS A 16 -15.45 -18.33 17.40
N LEU A 17 -15.42 -18.40 16.06
CA LEU A 17 -15.55 -17.23 15.19
C LEU A 17 -17.00 -16.78 15.02
N ARG A 18 -17.98 -17.69 15.14
CA ARG A 18 -19.40 -17.43 14.91
C ARG A 18 -19.98 -16.21 15.66
N PRO A 19 -19.67 -15.97 16.96
CA PRO A 19 -20.12 -14.77 17.67
C PRO A 19 -19.63 -13.45 17.03
N TRP A 20 -18.51 -13.50 16.31
CA TRP A 20 -17.87 -12.35 15.69
C TRP A 20 -18.41 -12.02 14.31
N PHE A 21 -19.25 -12.87 13.70
CA PHE A 21 -19.69 -12.68 12.31
C PHE A 21 -20.39 -11.34 12.06
N LYS A 22 -21.24 -10.89 13.00
CA LYS A 22 -21.89 -9.57 12.88
C LYS A 22 -20.88 -8.43 12.91
N TYR A 23 -19.91 -8.51 13.82
CA TYR A 23 -18.81 -7.54 13.91
C TYR A 23 -17.94 -7.57 12.65
N LEU A 24 -17.52 -8.74 12.20
CA LEU A 24 -16.72 -8.93 10.99
C LEU A 24 -17.43 -8.40 9.76
N LYS A 25 -18.72 -8.70 9.60
CA LYS A 25 -19.53 -8.18 8.49
C LYS A 25 -19.55 -6.65 8.50
N LEU A 26 -19.84 -6.03 9.64
CA LEU A 26 -19.83 -4.57 9.79
C LEU A 26 -18.44 -3.98 9.49
N PHE A 27 -17.41 -4.54 10.11
CA PHE A 27 -16.06 -4.02 10.01
C PHE A 27 -15.49 -4.16 8.59
N LEU A 28 -15.63 -5.33 7.97
CA LEU A 28 -15.24 -5.53 6.56
C LEU A 28 -16.05 -4.64 5.61
N THR A 29 -17.33 -4.41 5.89
CA THR A 29 -18.14 -3.48 5.09
C THR A 29 -17.57 -2.06 5.12
N ALA A 30 -17.16 -1.58 6.30
CA ALA A 30 -16.53 -0.28 6.44
C ALA A 30 -15.17 -0.26 5.72
N LEU A 31 -14.33 -1.27 5.95
CA LEU A 31 -12.98 -1.36 5.38
C LEU A 31 -12.99 -1.42 3.85
N VAL A 32 -13.95 -2.09 3.21
CA VAL A 32 -14.00 -2.13 1.74
C VAL A 32 -14.41 -0.78 1.14
N LYS A 33 -15.11 0.09 1.88
CA LYS A 33 -15.42 1.45 1.43
C LYS A 33 -14.24 2.41 1.54
N ILE A 34 -13.23 2.07 2.32
CA ILE A 34 -11.99 2.85 2.42
C ILE A 34 -11.15 2.59 1.15
N PRO A 35 -10.59 3.64 0.53
CA PRO A 35 -9.71 3.48 -0.63
C PRO A 35 -8.59 2.49 -0.35
N CYS A 36 -8.32 1.63 -1.34
CA CYS A 36 -7.20 0.72 -1.27
C CYS A 36 -5.89 1.51 -1.35
N ALA A 37 -4.97 1.25 -0.43
CA ALA A 37 -3.60 1.74 -0.56
C ALA A 37 -2.97 1.17 -1.85
N PRO A 38 -2.14 1.95 -2.57
CA PRO A 38 -1.40 1.44 -3.72
C PRO A 38 -0.40 0.36 -3.28
N ALA A 39 0.11 -0.40 -4.26
CA ALA A 39 1.14 -1.38 -3.98
C ALA A 39 2.40 -0.68 -3.43
N GLN A 40 2.87 -1.12 -2.27
CA GLN A 40 3.97 -0.48 -1.53
C GLN A 40 4.54 -1.45 -0.48
N THR A 41 5.65 -1.08 0.14
CA THR A 41 6.20 -1.82 1.29
C THR A 41 5.64 -1.26 2.59
N VAL A 42 5.17 -2.14 3.47
CA VAL A 42 4.75 -1.81 4.84
C VAL A 42 5.50 -2.66 5.84
N TRP A 43 5.56 -2.17 7.08
CA TRP A 43 6.33 -2.78 8.14
C TRP A 43 5.44 -3.24 9.28
N ARG A 44 5.74 -4.42 9.82
CA ARG A 44 5.04 -4.97 10.98
C ARG A 44 6.03 -5.52 11.99
N GLY A 45 5.97 -5.00 13.22
CA GLY A 45 6.73 -5.52 14.35
C GLY A 45 5.92 -6.51 15.20
N ILE A 46 6.54 -7.62 15.60
CA ILE A 46 5.97 -8.58 16.56
C ILE A 46 6.96 -8.78 17.72
N ARG A 47 6.46 -8.70 18.96
CA ARG A 47 7.23 -8.92 20.21
C ARG A 47 7.36 -10.41 20.56
N ALA A 48 7.78 -11.19 19.58
CA ALA A 48 8.17 -12.58 19.73
C ALA A 48 9.09 -12.93 18.55
N ASP A 49 10.04 -13.83 18.75
CA ASP A 49 10.74 -14.44 17.62
C ASP A 49 9.89 -15.56 17.06
N ILE A 50 9.20 -15.27 15.96
CA ILE A 50 8.42 -16.25 15.19
C ILE A 50 9.06 -16.49 13.81
N SER A 51 10.29 -16.01 13.61
CA SER A 51 10.95 -16.03 12.31
C SER A 51 11.20 -17.45 11.79
N SER A 52 11.23 -18.45 12.66
CA SER A 52 11.38 -19.87 12.31
C SER A 52 10.13 -20.45 11.63
N GLU A 53 8.96 -19.87 11.85
CA GLU A 53 7.70 -20.29 11.22
C GLU A 53 7.66 -19.93 9.72
N PHE A 54 8.49 -18.98 9.29
CA PHE A 54 8.51 -18.46 7.92
C PHE A 54 9.71 -18.99 7.15
N LYS A 55 9.49 -20.09 6.42
CA LYS A 55 10.50 -20.70 5.55
C LYS A 55 10.48 -20.00 4.17
N PRO A 56 11.65 -19.61 3.62
CA PRO A 56 11.71 -19.01 2.28
C PRO A 56 11.06 -19.89 1.21
N ARG A 57 10.44 -19.25 0.22
CA ARG A 57 9.69 -19.84 -0.91
C ARG A 57 8.42 -20.60 -0.53
N ASN A 58 7.99 -20.52 0.74
CA ASN A 58 6.69 -21.03 1.14
C ASN A 58 5.63 -19.94 1.07
N ASP A 59 4.41 -20.35 0.73
CA ASP A 59 3.23 -19.52 0.85
C ASP A 59 2.66 -19.61 2.28
N VAL A 60 2.20 -18.47 2.79
CA VAL A 60 1.58 -18.34 4.11
C VAL A 60 0.30 -17.51 3.97
N ILE A 61 -0.77 -17.97 4.64
CA ILE A 61 -2.01 -17.20 4.74
C ILE A 61 -2.00 -16.44 6.06
N TRP A 62 -2.01 -15.12 5.96
CA TRP A 62 -2.10 -14.22 7.10
C TRP A 62 -3.56 -14.06 7.54
N TRP A 63 -3.98 -14.90 8.48
CA TRP A 63 -5.40 -14.98 8.90
C TRP A 63 -5.90 -13.84 9.78
N ALA A 64 -5.01 -13.13 10.48
CA ALA A 64 -5.40 -12.06 11.39
C ALA A 64 -5.48 -10.69 10.69
N PHE A 65 -6.24 -9.75 11.23
CA PHE A 65 -6.01 -8.34 10.89
C PHE A 65 -4.61 -7.94 11.36
N SER A 66 -3.90 -7.15 10.57
CA SER A 66 -2.58 -6.65 10.96
C SER A 66 -2.43 -5.17 10.69
N SER A 67 -2.26 -4.42 11.77
CA SER A 67 -1.86 -3.03 11.74
C SER A 67 -0.37 -2.94 11.37
N CYS A 68 -0.09 -2.34 10.22
CA CYS A 68 1.23 -2.10 9.69
C CYS A 68 1.48 -0.59 9.57
N THR A 69 2.74 -0.19 9.57
CA THR A 69 3.13 1.21 9.38
C THR A 69 3.94 1.38 8.10
N MET A 70 3.85 2.55 7.48
CA MET A 70 4.70 2.93 6.37
C MET A 70 6.07 3.46 6.83
N THR A 71 6.21 3.82 8.10
CA THR A 71 7.40 4.50 8.62
C THR A 71 8.10 3.66 9.68
N LEU A 72 9.38 3.34 9.44
CA LEU A 72 10.20 2.58 10.38
C LEU A 72 10.33 3.22 11.78
N PRO A 73 10.45 4.56 11.94
CA PRO A 73 10.59 5.18 13.27
C PRO A 73 9.44 4.87 14.24
N VAL A 74 8.22 4.64 13.75
CA VAL A 74 7.06 4.29 14.59
C VAL A 74 7.30 2.96 15.32
N LEU A 75 8.08 2.05 14.73
CA LEU A 75 8.35 0.73 15.28
C LEU A 75 9.25 0.77 16.52
N GLU A 76 10.08 1.81 16.68
CA GLU A 76 10.97 1.95 17.84
C GLU A 76 10.20 2.11 19.16
N SER A 77 8.96 2.58 19.09
CA SER A 77 8.13 2.74 20.27
C SER A 77 7.72 1.40 20.88
N ASN A 78 7.67 1.35 22.22
CA ASN A 78 7.24 0.18 22.99
C ASN A 78 5.78 -0.22 22.74
N ALA A 79 4.99 0.59 22.03
CA ALA A 79 3.64 0.23 21.58
C ALA A 79 3.66 -0.67 20.33
N TYR A 80 4.76 -0.67 19.58
CA TYR A 80 4.96 -1.45 18.35
C TYR A 80 5.98 -2.57 18.52
N LEU A 81 7.24 -2.36 18.15
CA LEU A 81 8.28 -3.36 18.33
C LEU A 81 8.95 -3.17 19.68
N GLY A 82 9.31 -1.92 20.00
CA GLY A 82 10.17 -1.61 21.14
C GLY A 82 11.58 -2.15 20.97
N ASN A 83 12.42 -1.91 21.97
CA ASN A 83 13.87 -2.17 21.88
C ASN A 83 14.36 -3.38 22.67
N THR A 84 13.47 -4.09 23.37
CA THR A 84 13.83 -5.18 24.30
C THR A 84 13.09 -6.48 23.99
N GLY A 85 13.71 -7.61 24.35
CA GLY A 85 13.13 -8.95 24.20
C GLY A 85 13.25 -9.55 22.81
N ALA A 86 12.78 -10.80 22.69
CA ALA A 86 12.72 -11.51 21.41
C ALA A 86 11.66 -10.86 20.50
N ARG A 87 12.03 -10.63 19.25
CA ARG A 87 11.22 -9.83 18.31
C ARG A 87 11.43 -10.29 16.88
N THR A 88 10.46 -10.05 16.01
CA THR A 88 10.56 -10.26 14.56
C THR A 88 10.01 -9.04 13.84
N LEU A 89 10.76 -8.56 12.85
CA LEU A 89 10.34 -7.49 11.96
C LEU A 89 9.91 -8.10 10.62
N PHE A 90 8.76 -7.67 10.11
CA PHE A 90 8.29 -8.05 8.79
C PHE A 90 8.41 -6.84 7.85
N SER A 91 9.09 -7.05 6.72
CA SER A 91 8.99 -6.21 5.53
C SER A 91 7.96 -6.86 4.61
N ILE A 92 6.89 -6.15 4.25
CA ILE A 92 5.78 -6.73 3.49
C ILE A 92 5.53 -5.90 2.25
N GLU A 93 5.81 -6.45 1.07
CA GLU A 93 5.35 -5.91 -0.22
C GLU A 93 3.85 -6.20 -0.36
N ILE A 94 3.00 -5.19 -0.24
CA ILE A 94 1.55 -5.34 -0.32
C ILE A 94 1.04 -4.96 -1.71
N LEU A 95 0.04 -5.69 -2.19
CA LEU A 95 -0.79 -5.36 -3.35
C LEU A 95 -2.02 -4.57 -2.94
N ASN A 96 -2.52 -4.80 -1.71
CA ASN A 96 -3.65 -4.10 -1.15
C ASN A 96 -3.49 -3.88 0.36
N GLY A 97 -4.18 -2.87 0.85
CA GLY A 97 -4.28 -2.52 2.26
C GLY A 97 -5.34 -1.44 2.45
N ARG A 98 -5.76 -1.18 3.69
CA ARG A 98 -6.67 -0.08 3.99
C ARG A 98 -5.93 0.97 4.79
N ASN A 99 -5.78 2.15 4.20
CA ASN A 99 -5.28 3.30 4.94
C ASN A 99 -6.36 3.75 5.91
N ILE A 100 -6.19 3.40 7.19
CA ILE A 100 -7.14 3.73 8.24
C ILE A 100 -6.66 4.90 9.09
N ARG A 101 -5.64 5.65 8.64
CA ARG A 101 -5.06 6.78 9.38
C ARG A 101 -6.12 7.77 9.87
N SER A 102 -7.09 8.12 9.02
CA SER A 102 -8.17 9.06 9.35
C SER A 102 -9.24 8.50 10.28
N HIS A 103 -9.20 7.20 10.56
CA HIS A 103 -10.17 6.46 11.37
C HIS A 103 -9.53 5.77 12.58
N SER A 104 -8.21 5.91 12.75
CA SER A 104 -7.47 5.37 13.87
C SER A 104 -7.49 6.34 15.05
N GLN A 105 -7.39 5.81 16.25
CA GLN A 105 -7.21 6.64 17.46
C GLN A 105 -5.83 7.32 17.46
N PHE A 106 -4.88 6.83 16.66
CA PHE A 106 -3.49 7.27 16.62
C PHE A 106 -3.10 7.77 15.22
N ASN A 107 -3.40 9.05 14.94
CA ASN A 107 -3.28 9.65 13.60
C ASN A 107 -1.83 9.82 13.07
N LYS A 108 -0.82 9.51 13.89
CA LYS A 108 0.61 9.74 13.59
C LYS A 108 1.31 8.51 12.99
N GLU A 109 0.62 7.38 12.88
CA GLU A 109 1.28 6.08 12.68
C GLU A 109 1.25 5.60 11.22
N ASP A 110 0.67 6.40 10.31
CA ASP A 110 0.47 6.07 8.89
C ASP A 110 -0.02 4.63 8.72
N GLU A 111 -1.08 4.32 9.47
CA GLU A 111 -1.55 2.97 9.67
C GLU A 111 -2.19 2.39 8.40
N ILE A 112 -1.58 1.33 7.90
CA ILE A 112 -2.13 0.47 6.85
C ILE A 112 -2.61 -0.82 7.50
N LEU A 113 -3.92 -1.06 7.44
CA LEU A 113 -4.52 -2.28 7.92
C LEU A 113 -4.52 -3.34 6.82
N LEU A 114 -3.84 -4.46 7.08
CA LEU A 114 -3.96 -5.69 6.33
C LEU A 114 -5.19 -6.47 6.76
N LEU A 115 -5.92 -6.98 5.77
CA LEU A 115 -7.14 -7.76 5.98
C LEU A 115 -6.80 -9.24 6.27
N PRO A 116 -7.69 -9.95 7.00
CA PRO A 116 -7.51 -11.37 7.27
C PRO A 116 -7.58 -12.18 5.97
N GLY A 117 -6.91 -13.32 5.95
CA GLY A 117 -6.85 -14.20 4.79
C GLY A 117 -5.95 -13.66 3.67
N THR A 118 -5.00 -12.78 3.99
CA THR A 118 -4.06 -12.26 2.99
C THR A 118 -3.03 -13.33 2.64
N CYS A 119 -2.94 -13.70 1.36
CA CYS A 119 -1.94 -14.65 0.86
C CYS A 119 -0.59 -13.95 0.66
N MET A 120 0.48 -14.53 1.20
CA MET A 120 1.85 -14.01 1.14
C MET A 120 2.83 -15.12 0.76
N GLU A 121 3.89 -14.78 0.04
CA GLU A 121 5.05 -15.62 -0.17
C GLU A 121 6.21 -15.11 0.70
N VAL A 122 6.92 -16.03 1.36
CA VAL A 122 8.17 -15.71 2.06
C VAL A 122 9.29 -15.58 1.04
N GLN A 123 9.71 -14.35 0.75
CA GLN A 123 10.77 -14.07 -0.23
C GLN A 123 12.16 -14.39 0.33
N SER A 124 12.46 -13.85 1.52
CA SER A 124 13.76 -14.01 2.15
C SER A 124 13.67 -13.80 3.67
N LYS A 125 14.72 -14.19 4.38
CA LYS A 125 14.85 -14.01 5.82
C LYS A 125 16.27 -13.55 6.14
N LEU A 126 16.40 -12.49 6.92
CA LEU A 126 17.65 -12.07 7.53
C LEU A 126 17.71 -12.66 8.95
N PRO A 127 18.75 -13.45 9.29
CA PRO A 127 18.86 -14.07 10.61
C PRO A 127 19.19 -13.06 11.72
N VAL A 128 18.91 -13.48 12.97
CA VAL A 128 19.15 -12.72 14.22
C VAL A 128 20.61 -12.28 14.40
N GLN A 129 21.56 -12.93 13.73
CA GLN A 129 22.98 -12.58 13.80
C GLN A 129 23.26 -11.11 13.39
N CYS A 130 22.32 -10.46 12.70
CA CYS A 130 22.36 -9.03 12.37
C CYS A 130 21.48 -8.15 13.28
N GLY A 131 21.05 -8.65 14.44
CA GLY A 131 20.17 -7.96 15.38
C GLY A 131 18.76 -8.57 15.45
N ILE A 132 17.78 -7.91 14.84
CA ILE A 132 16.38 -8.38 14.83
C ILE A 132 16.19 -9.26 13.58
N PRO A 133 15.61 -10.47 13.69
CA PRO A 133 15.30 -11.25 12.51
C PRO A 133 14.27 -10.52 11.65
N ILE A 134 14.59 -10.36 10.37
CA ILE A 134 13.72 -9.69 9.39
C ILE A 134 13.17 -10.75 8.44
N VAL A 135 11.86 -10.82 8.30
CA VAL A 135 11.17 -11.68 7.33
C VAL A 135 10.63 -10.80 6.21
N HIS A 136 11.03 -11.08 4.97
CA HIS A 136 10.52 -10.41 3.79
C HIS A 136 9.36 -11.22 3.20
N LEU A 137 8.18 -10.60 3.14
CA LEU A 137 6.97 -11.17 2.60
C LEU A 137 6.53 -10.39 1.36
N LYS A 138 5.95 -11.10 0.40
CA LYS A 138 5.32 -10.51 -0.77
C LYS A 138 3.90 -11.00 -0.91
N GLN A 139 2.94 -10.08 -0.94
CA GLN A 139 1.54 -10.40 -1.11
C GLN A 139 1.27 -10.99 -2.51
N LYS A 140 0.47 -12.04 -2.53
CA LYS A 140 -0.05 -12.67 -3.75
C LYS A 140 -1.57 -12.50 -3.83
N VAL A 141 -2.09 -12.51 -5.05
CA VAL A 141 -3.52 -12.73 -5.28
C VAL A 141 -3.75 -14.25 -5.16
N PRO A 142 -4.62 -14.73 -4.26
CA PRO A 142 -4.88 -16.16 -4.12
C PRO A 142 -5.69 -16.68 -5.32
N ASP A 143 -5.45 -17.92 -5.72
CA ASP A 143 -6.18 -18.58 -6.81
C ASP A 143 -7.66 -18.79 -6.48
N LYS A 144 -7.97 -18.92 -5.18
CA LYS A 144 -9.31 -19.07 -4.65
C LYS A 144 -9.65 -17.92 -3.71
N THR A 145 -10.91 -17.54 -3.67
CA THR A 145 -11.40 -16.54 -2.72
C THR A 145 -11.26 -17.07 -1.29
N LEU A 146 -10.38 -16.45 -0.51
CA LEU A 146 -10.16 -16.78 0.91
C LEU A 146 -11.07 -15.98 1.86
N LEU A 147 -11.50 -14.79 1.42
CA LEU A 147 -12.38 -13.91 2.17
C LEU A 147 -13.45 -13.36 1.23
N GLU A 148 -14.69 -13.81 1.41
CA GLU A 148 -15.82 -13.24 0.69
C GLU A 148 -16.20 -11.88 1.26
N LEU A 149 -16.49 -10.94 0.37
CA LEU A 149 -16.89 -9.59 0.75
C LEU A 149 -18.39 -9.51 1.04
N PRO A 150 -18.82 -8.64 1.97
CA PRO A 150 -20.19 -8.64 2.47
C PRO A 150 -21.25 -8.13 1.48
N PHE A 151 -20.87 -7.61 0.30
CA PHE A 151 -21.78 -7.11 -0.73
C PHE A 151 -21.19 -7.22 -2.14
N LYS A 152 -22.06 -7.24 -3.16
CA LYS A 152 -21.66 -7.32 -4.57
C LYS A 152 -20.98 -6.02 -5.03
N GLY A 153 -19.98 -6.13 -5.90
CA GLY A 153 -19.20 -4.98 -6.43
C GLY A 153 -18.11 -4.47 -5.49
N ALA A 154 -17.99 -5.06 -4.31
CA ALA A 154 -16.88 -4.87 -3.39
C ALA A 154 -15.58 -5.44 -4.01
N HIS A 155 -14.44 -4.75 -3.83
CA HIS A 155 -13.14 -5.23 -4.33
C HIS A 155 -12.07 -5.14 -3.23
N LEU A 156 -11.34 -6.25 -3.02
CA LEU A 156 -10.18 -6.28 -2.11
C LEU A 156 -8.95 -5.64 -2.73
N TYR A 157 -8.73 -5.96 -4.01
CA TYR A 157 -7.59 -5.52 -4.79
C TYR A 157 -7.93 -4.25 -5.57
N PRO A 158 -6.93 -3.38 -5.80
CA PRO A 158 -7.13 -2.23 -6.67
C PRO A 158 -7.61 -2.71 -8.05
N LYS A 159 -8.57 -1.99 -8.65
CA LYS A 159 -8.95 -2.24 -10.03
C LYS A 159 -7.70 -2.09 -10.89
N GLN A 160 -7.32 -3.13 -11.60
CA GLN A 160 -6.21 -3.03 -12.54
C GLN A 160 -6.59 -2.01 -13.60
N GLU A 161 -5.88 -0.88 -13.64
CA GLU A 161 -6.05 0.06 -14.74
C GLU A 161 -5.61 -0.63 -16.04
N PRO A 162 -6.39 -0.53 -17.13
CA PRO A 162 -6.01 -1.08 -18.41
C PRO A 162 -4.62 -0.55 -18.84
N SER A 163 -3.77 -1.43 -19.39
CA SER A 163 -2.39 -1.08 -19.78
C SER A 163 -2.31 0.13 -20.71
N TRP A 164 -3.32 0.30 -21.58
CA TRP A 164 -3.44 1.43 -22.50
C TRP A 164 -3.60 2.77 -21.76
N TYR A 165 -4.29 2.80 -20.62
CA TYR A 165 -4.55 4.02 -19.86
C TYR A 165 -3.27 4.50 -19.16
N ARG A 166 -2.50 3.58 -18.57
CA ARG A 166 -1.20 3.88 -17.95
C ARG A 166 -0.21 4.49 -18.94
N ARG A 167 -0.19 4.02 -20.19
CA ARG A 167 0.65 4.59 -21.26
C ARG A 167 0.20 5.99 -21.65
N LYS A 168 -1.10 6.21 -21.86
CA LYS A 168 -1.63 7.53 -22.28
C LYS A 168 -1.56 8.60 -21.18
N ARG A 169 -1.66 8.23 -19.90
CA ARG A 169 -1.60 9.15 -18.76
C ARG A 169 -0.35 10.04 -18.74
N PHE A 170 0.78 9.52 -19.21
CA PHE A 170 2.02 10.29 -19.31
C PHE A 170 2.23 10.90 -20.71
N PHE A 171 1.86 10.18 -21.77
CA PHE A 171 2.03 10.67 -23.14
C PHE A 171 1.20 11.91 -23.46
N VAL A 172 -0.06 11.96 -22.99
CA VAL A 172 -0.97 13.08 -23.26
C VAL A 172 -0.44 14.40 -22.71
N PRO A 173 -0.09 14.55 -21.42
CA PRO A 173 0.42 15.83 -20.90
C PRO A 173 1.77 16.22 -21.51
N ILE A 174 2.67 15.26 -21.77
CA ILE A 174 3.96 15.53 -22.43
C ILE A 174 3.74 16.04 -23.85
N SER A 175 2.84 15.42 -24.61
CA SER A 175 2.50 15.87 -25.96
C SER A 175 1.88 17.26 -25.97
N LEU A 176 1.02 17.58 -24.99
CA LEU A 176 0.40 18.89 -24.86
C LEU A 176 1.44 19.98 -24.55
N LEU A 177 2.38 19.70 -23.64
CA LEU A 177 3.49 20.60 -23.31
C LEU A 177 4.40 20.83 -24.53
N ALA A 178 4.69 19.80 -25.30
CA ALA A 178 5.49 19.92 -26.52
C ALA A 178 4.80 20.80 -27.57
N VAL A 179 3.49 20.63 -27.79
CA VAL A 179 2.71 21.48 -28.70
C VAL A 179 2.71 22.93 -28.23
N LEU A 180 2.48 23.19 -26.93
CA LEU A 180 2.51 24.53 -26.37
C LEU A 180 3.88 25.20 -26.54
N ALA A 181 4.97 24.45 -26.35
CA ALA A 181 6.33 24.95 -26.57
C ALA A 181 6.58 25.33 -28.04
N VAL A 182 6.15 24.48 -29.00
CA VAL A 182 6.27 24.77 -30.43
C VAL A 182 5.46 26.03 -30.81
N VAL A 183 4.23 26.14 -30.32
CA VAL A 183 3.38 27.33 -30.56
C VAL A 183 4.05 28.58 -30.00
N ALA A 184 4.64 28.52 -28.81
CA ALA A 184 5.35 29.66 -28.22
C ALA A 184 6.57 30.09 -29.07
N VAL A 185 7.36 29.15 -29.59
CA VAL A 185 8.49 29.44 -30.48
C VAL A 185 8.03 30.09 -31.78
N VAL A 186 6.97 29.55 -32.40
CA VAL A 186 6.41 30.10 -33.64
C VAL A 186 5.87 31.51 -33.42
N LEU A 187 5.12 31.74 -32.34
CA LEU A 187 4.62 33.07 -31.99
C LEU A 187 5.78 34.05 -31.76
N SER A 188 6.82 33.63 -31.03
CA SER A 188 8.01 34.46 -30.77
C SER A 188 8.72 34.87 -32.06
N ALA A 189 8.86 33.95 -33.02
CA ALA A 189 9.44 34.24 -34.33
C ALA A 189 8.57 35.20 -35.16
N VAL A 190 7.24 34.99 -35.17
CA VAL A 190 6.30 35.86 -35.89
C VAL A 190 6.32 37.29 -35.31
N PHE A 191 6.30 37.43 -33.98
CA PHE A 191 6.39 38.74 -33.34
C PHE A 191 7.73 39.42 -33.61
N ALA A 192 8.85 38.70 -33.57
CA ALA A 192 10.19 39.25 -33.88
C ALA A 192 10.29 39.79 -35.32
N THR A 193 9.69 39.11 -36.30
CA THR A 193 9.68 39.56 -37.71
C THR A 193 8.80 40.79 -37.94
N ARG A 194 7.76 41.01 -37.13
CA ARG A 194 6.88 42.19 -37.21
C ARG A 194 7.48 43.44 -36.57
N SER A 195 8.47 43.30 -35.68
CA SER A 195 9.09 44.42 -34.93
C SER A 195 10.28 45.10 -35.62
N SER A 196 10.63 44.74 -36.86
CA SER A 196 11.70 45.44 -37.62
C SER A 196 11.23 46.84 -38.07
N PRO A 197 11.84 47.95 -37.62
CA PRO A 197 11.42 49.30 -38.02
C PRO A 197 11.97 49.70 -39.39
N ILE A 198 11.11 50.34 -40.19
CA ILE A 198 11.46 51.04 -41.43
C ILE A 198 12.41 52.20 -41.08
N HIS A 199 13.64 52.16 -41.56
CA HIS A 199 14.58 53.27 -41.44
C HIS A 199 14.24 54.32 -42.51
N SER A 200 13.45 55.33 -42.13
CA SER A 200 13.21 56.50 -42.96
C SER A 200 14.46 57.38 -42.99
N GLN A 201 15.19 57.35 -44.11
CA GLN A 201 16.17 58.38 -44.46
C GLN A 201 15.42 59.69 -44.72
N ASN A 202 15.79 60.76 -44.01
CA ASN A 202 15.59 62.13 -44.45
C ASN A 202 16.88 62.90 -44.09
N ILE A 203 17.66 63.21 -45.11
CA ILE A 203 18.82 64.09 -45.07
C ILE A 203 18.36 65.43 -45.67
N THR A 204 18.45 66.50 -44.89
CA THR A 204 18.58 67.88 -45.37
C THR A 204 20.05 68.24 -45.42
#